data_AF-A0A3B1B5Z5-F1
#
_entry.id   AF-A0A3B1B5Z5-F1
#
_cell.length_a   1.000
_cell.length_b   1.000
_cell.length_c   1.000
_cell.angle_alpha   90.00
_cell.angle_beta   90.00
_cell.angle_gamma   90.00
#
_symmetry.space_group_name_H-M   'P 1'
#
loop_
_entity.id
_entity.type
_entity.pdbx_description
1 polymer ?
#
loop_
_entity_poly.entity_id
_entity_poly.type
_entity_poly.pdbx_seq_one_letter_code
_entity_poly.pdbx_strand_id
1 'polypeptide(L)' 'MTVSDFTQSEMINKKRRARLCACRCGEMTFEGEFCEGHDAQLYVAILSEVGGLIELRRLVEEKIGRKINSG' A
#
# COMPACT_ATOMS: atom_id res chain seq x y z
N MET A 1 36.75 19.66 -21.52
CA MET A 1 36.47 19.22 -20.14
C MET A 1 35.19 19.91 -19.72
N THR A 2 34.09 19.17 -19.68
CA THR A 2 32.74 19.66 -19.37
C THR A 2 32.47 19.60 -17.88
N VAL A 3 31.85 20.64 -17.35
CA VAL A 3 31.01 20.60 -16.14
C VAL A 3 29.68 21.20 -16.59
N SER A 4 28.82 20.41 -17.24
CA SER A 4 27.72 19.67 -16.59
C SER A 4 26.74 20.61 -15.91
N ASP A 5 25.84 21.13 -16.75
CA ASP A 5 24.40 21.33 -16.53
C ASP A 5 23.87 21.01 -15.13
N PHE A 6 23.92 21.98 -14.22
CA PHE A 6 23.00 22.02 -13.08
C PHE A 6 21.78 22.85 -13.49
N THR A 7 20.89 22.22 -14.27
CA THR A 7 19.57 22.81 -14.54
C THR A 7 18.73 22.73 -13.27
N GLN A 8 18.14 23.86 -12.86
CA GLN A 8 17.21 24.02 -11.74
C GLN A 8 15.86 23.32 -11.97
N SER A 9 15.86 22.12 -12.53
CA SER A 9 14.66 21.39 -12.96
C SER A 9 14.15 20.36 -11.94
N GLU A 10 14.83 20.18 -10.79
CA GLU A 10 14.49 19.14 -9.80
C GLU A 10 13.90 19.68 -8.49
N MET A 11 13.18 20.80 -8.54
CA MET A 11 12.17 21.12 -7.53
C MET A 11 10.78 20.95 -8.15
N ILE A 12 10.50 19.75 -8.65
CA ILE A 12 9.12 19.32 -8.92
C ILE A 12 8.46 19.24 -7.55
N ASN A 13 7.85 20.36 -7.16
CA ASN A 13 6.82 20.46 -6.15
C ASN A 13 5.64 19.58 -6.61
N LYS A 14 5.78 18.27 -6.42
CA LYS A 14 4.72 17.29 -6.58
C LYS A 14 3.76 17.54 -5.43
N LYS A 15 2.89 18.54 -5.60
CA LYS A 15 1.76 18.84 -4.70
C LYS A 15 1.08 17.52 -4.36
N ARG A 16 1.36 16.96 -3.18
CA ARG A 16 0.78 15.71 -2.70
C ARG A 16 -0.72 15.95 -2.59
N ARG A 17 -1.49 15.47 -3.56
CA ARG A 17 -2.94 15.60 -3.53
C ARG A 17 -3.43 14.64 -2.45
N ALA A 18 -4.05 15.16 -1.40
CA ALA A 18 -4.76 14.35 -0.43
C ALA A 18 -5.85 13.57 -1.17
N ARG A 19 -5.89 12.24 -1.03
CA ARG A 19 -6.91 11.35 -1.58
C ARG A 19 -7.68 10.72 -0.44
N LEU A 20 -8.91 10.28 -0.71
CA LEU A 20 -9.66 9.48 0.26
C LEU A 20 -8.91 8.16 0.51
N CYS A 21 -8.85 7.72 1.77
CA CYS A 21 -8.24 6.45 2.14
C CYS A 21 -8.84 5.31 1.31
N ALA A 22 -7.98 4.48 0.70
CA ALA A 22 -8.41 3.28 -0.02
C ALA A 22 -9.12 2.26 0.92
N CYS A 23 -8.86 2.36 2.22
CA CYS A 23 -9.52 1.60 3.28
C CYS A 23 -11.00 1.99 3.51
N ARG A 24 -11.51 3.04 2.83
CA ARG A 24 -12.89 3.56 2.96
C ARG A 24 -13.28 4.09 4.35
N CYS A 25 -12.32 4.40 5.24
CA CYS A 25 -12.60 5.01 6.55
C CYS A 25 -13.15 6.45 6.48
N GLY A 26 -13.07 7.10 5.30
CA GLY A 26 -13.51 8.48 5.10
C GLY A 26 -12.43 9.53 5.36
N GLU A 27 -11.27 9.14 5.88
CA GLU A 27 -10.14 10.06 6.11
C GLU A 27 -9.35 10.35 4.83
N MET A 28 -8.69 11.50 4.79
CA MET A 28 -7.85 11.94 3.68
C MET A 28 -6.40 11.51 3.93
N THR A 29 -5.82 10.72 3.03
CA THR A 29 -4.41 10.29 3.08
C THR A 29 -3.58 11.04 2.06
N PHE A 30 -2.33 11.38 2.43
CA PHE A 30 -1.34 11.92 1.50
C PHE A 30 -0.59 10.74 0.86
N GLU A 31 -0.71 10.59 -0.46
CA GLU A 31 -0.20 9.47 -1.29
C GLU A 31 0.79 8.53 -0.58
N GLY A 32 0.26 7.41 -0.08
CA GLY A 32 0.97 6.21 0.35
C GLY A 32 0.04 5.02 0.17
N GLU A 33 0.53 3.93 -0.45
CA GLU A 33 -0.21 2.67 -0.60
C GLU A 33 -0.40 1.95 0.74
N PHE A 34 0.39 2.34 1.75
CA PHE A 34 0.36 1.82 3.10
C PHE A 34 0.19 2.97 4.09
N CYS A 35 -0.79 2.88 4.98
CA CYS A 35 -1.03 3.77 6.09
C CYS A 35 -1.05 2.94 7.37
N GLU A 36 0.02 3.03 8.16
CA GLU A 36 0.14 2.41 9.47
C GLU A 36 -1.08 2.75 10.35
N GLY A 37 -1.75 1.73 10.88
CA GLY A 37 -3.03 1.88 11.61
C GLY A 37 -4.26 1.52 10.76
N HIS A 38 -4.46 2.15 9.60
CA HIS A 38 -5.61 1.85 8.73
C HIS A 38 -5.49 0.48 8.06
N ASP A 39 -4.28 0.11 7.61
CA ASP A 39 -4.07 -1.24 7.08
C ASP A 39 -4.19 -2.31 8.16
N ALA A 40 -3.95 -1.97 9.43
CA ALA A 40 -4.18 -2.89 10.54
C ALA A 40 -5.68 -3.13 10.76
N GLN A 41 -6.53 -2.10 10.66
CA GLN A 41 -7.98 -2.27 10.75
C GLN A 41 -8.53 -3.08 9.57
N LEU A 42 -8.08 -2.77 8.35
CA LEU A 42 -8.46 -3.51 7.15
C LEU A 42 -8.01 -4.97 7.23
N TYR A 43 -6.79 -5.22 7.71
CA TYR A 43 -6.27 -6.56 7.94
C TYR A 43 -7.12 -7.34 8.95
N VAL A 44 -7.52 -6.72 10.06
CA VAL A 44 -8.41 -7.36 11.06
C VAL A 44 -9.78 -7.68 10.45
N ALA A 45 -10.37 -6.75 9.69
CA ALA A 45 -11.65 -6.96 9.03
C ALA A 45 -11.58 -8.11 8.02
N ILE A 46 -10.54 -8.13 7.17
CA ILE A 46 -10.30 -9.22 6.21
C ILE A 46 -10.14 -10.55 6.94
N LEU A 47 -9.35 -10.59 8.01
CA LEU A 47 -9.15 -11.82 8.78
C LEU A 47 -10.44 -12.33 9.42
N SER A 48 -11.29 -11.42 9.93
CA SER A 48 -12.58 -11.78 10.53
C SER A 48 -13.52 -12.42 9.51
N GLU A 49 -13.59 -11.86 8.30
CA GLU A 49 -14.46 -12.37 7.22
C GLU A 49 -13.93 -13.68 6.60
N VAL A 50 -12.61 -13.78 6.43
CA VAL A 50 -11.97 -14.94 5.78
C VAL A 50 -11.84 -16.14 6.74
N GLY A 51 -11.93 -15.93 8.05
CA GLY A 51 -11.76 -16.99 9.06
C GLY A 51 -10.31 -17.22 9.48
N GLY A 52 -9.44 -16.22 9.31
CA GLY A 52 -8.06 -16.22 9.79
C GLY A 52 -6.97 -16.40 8.72
N LEU A 53 -5.72 -16.48 9.18
CA LEU A 53 -4.53 -16.40 8.32
C LEU A 53 -4.31 -17.62 7.42
N ILE A 54 -4.77 -18.80 7.83
CA ILE A 54 -4.62 -20.03 7.05
C ILE A 54 -5.52 -19.98 5.81
N GLU A 55 -6.77 -19.56 5.98
CA GLU A 55 -7.69 -19.39 4.85
C GLU A 55 -7.31 -18.21 3.97
N LEU A 56 -6.83 -17.11 4.57
CA LEU A 56 -6.29 -16.00 3.79
C LEU A 56 -5.09 -16.43 2.95
N ARG A 57 -4.17 -17.22 3.50
CA ARG A 57 -3.07 -17.81 2.74
C ARG A 57 -3.61 -18.64 1.58
N ARG A 58 -4.55 -19.55 1.82
CA ARG A 58 -5.13 -20.40 0.79
C ARG A 58 -5.74 -19.59 -0.36
N LEU A 59 -6.55 -18.58 -0.06
CA LEU A 59 -7.18 -17.70 -1.06
C LEU A 59 -6.14 -16.94 -1.88
N VAL A 60 -5.09 -16.43 -1.23
CA VAL A 60 -4.02 -15.72 -1.91
C VAL A 60 -3.21 -16.67 -2.79
N GLU A 61 -2.86 -17.86 -2.29
CA GLU A 61 -2.15 -18.90 -3.04
C GLU A 61 -2.92 -19.35 -4.29
N GLU A 62 -4.24 -19.53 -4.17
CA GLU A 62 -5.12 -19.81 -5.31
C GLU A 62 -5.08 -18.68 -6.34
N LYS A 63 -5.12 -17.42 -5.88
CA LYS A 63 -5.09 -16.25 -6.75
C LYS A 63 -3.76 -16.08 -7.49
N ILE A 64 -2.63 -16.36 -6.84
CA ILE A 64 -1.29 -16.17 -7.40
C ILE A 64 -0.72 -17.43 -8.08
N GLY A 65 -1.39 -18.58 -7.93
CA GLY A 65 -0.98 -19.86 -8.53
C GLY A 65 0.33 -20.42 -7.96
N ARG A 66 0.76 -19.98 -6.77
CA ARG A 66 1.97 -20.46 -6.09
C ARG A 66 1.81 -20.42 -4.58
N LYS A 67 2.58 -21.27 -3.88
CA LYS A 67 2.58 -21.32 -2.41
C LYS A 67 3.35 -20.15 -1.80
N ILE A 68 2.87 -19.64 -0.68
CA ILE A 68 3.55 -18.67 0.17
C ILE A 68 4.39 -19.46 1.18
N ASN A 69 5.71 -19.27 1.16
CA ASN A 69 6.59 -19.80 2.19
C ASN A 69 6.75 -18.74 3.28
N SER A 70 6.35 -19.09 4.50
CA SER A 70 6.67 -18.30 5.69
C SER A 70 7.84 -19.00 6.38
N GLY A 71 9.04 -18.45 6.21
CA GLY A 71 10.25 -18.94 6.87
C GLY A 71 10.24 -18.67 8.36
#